data_AF-A0A2A3TWI0-F1
#
_entry.id   AF-A0A2A3TWI0-F1
#
_cell.length_a   1.000
_cell.length_b   1.000
_cell.length_c   1.000
_cell.angle_alpha   90.00
_cell.angle_beta   90.00
_cell.angle_gamma   90.00
#
_symmetry.space_group_name_H-M   'P 1'
#
loop_
_entity.id
_entity.type
_entity.pdbx_description
1 polymer ?
#
loop_
_entity_poly.entity_id
_entity_poly.type
_entity_poly.pdbx_seq_one_letter_code
_entity_poly.pdbx_strand_id
1 'polypeptide(L)' 'MTHEQIEYRNYVMQGMASYGGDVAQVLVWCGNHFTKLSNSQRNTINRLSAKERNQVIHELTMVFMQEDVWIKHETK' A
#
# COMPACT_ATOMS: atom_id res chain seq x y z
N MET A 1 -1.85 14.00 1.25
CA MET A 1 -2.09 13.08 0.11
C MET A 1 -3.22 13.62 -0.74
N THR A 2 -3.13 13.46 -2.07
CA THR A 2 -4.23 13.73 -3.01
C THR A 2 -5.29 12.63 -2.97
N HIS A 3 -6.44 12.85 -3.61
CA HIS A 3 -7.50 11.83 -3.71
C HIS A 3 -6.98 10.54 -4.38
N GLU A 4 -6.21 10.66 -5.46
CA GLU A 4 -5.59 9.55 -6.16
C GLU A 4 -4.63 8.77 -5.25
N GLN A 5 -3.82 9.47 -4.44
CA GLN A 5 -2.91 8.85 -3.49
C GLN A 5 -3.66 8.10 -2.38
N ILE A 6 -4.79 8.62 -1.92
CA ILE A 6 -5.64 7.96 -0.92
C ILE A 6 -6.26 6.68 -1.49
N GLU A 7 -6.79 6.72 -2.71
CA GLU A 7 -7.33 5.53 -3.39
C GLU A 7 -6.25 4.46 -3.59
N TYR A 8 -5.06 4.86 -4.02
CA TYR A 8 -3.93 3.95 -4.16
C TYR A 8 -3.46 3.39 -2.79
N ARG A 9 -3.41 4.22 -1.74
CA ARG A 9 -3.08 3.79 -0.38
C ARG A 9 -4.06 2.72 0.12
N ASN A 10 -5.36 2.96 -0.03
CA ASN A 10 -6.41 2.01 0.37
C ASN A 10 -6.29 0.69 -0.38
N TYR A 11 -5.91 0.73 -1.66
CA TYR A 11 -5.65 -0.46 -2.45
C TYR A 11 -4.44 -1.25 -1.95
N VAL A 12 -3.30 -0.58 -1.72
CA VAL A 12 -2.07 -1.23 -1.22
C VAL A 12 -2.26 -1.80 0.19
N MET A 13 -3.03 -1.13 1.05
CA MET A 13 -3.35 -1.62 2.39
C MET A 13 -4.09 -2.97 2.40
N GLN A 14 -4.91 -3.26 1.39
CA GLN A 14 -5.56 -4.57 1.27
C GLN A 14 -4.54 -5.70 1.07
N GLY A 15 -3.48 -5.42 0.29
CA GLY A 15 -2.34 -6.31 0.16
C GLY A 15 -1.57 -6.45 1.49
N MET A 16 -1.29 -5.33 2.16
CA MET A 16 -0.52 -5.33 3.43
C MET A 16 -1.18 -6.17 4.52
N ALA A 17 -2.50 -6.12 4.65
CA ALA A 17 -3.27 -6.95 5.59
C ALA A 17 -3.14 -8.46 5.28
N SER A 18 -2.87 -8.82 4.03
CA SER A 18 -2.74 -10.22 3.60
C SER A 18 -1.34 -10.81 3.83
N TYR A 19 -0.30 -9.95 3.96
CA TYR A 19 1.11 -10.38 3.99
C TYR A 19 1.93 -9.78 5.12
N GLY A 20 1.29 -9.24 6.16
CA GLY A 20 1.96 -8.80 7.39
C GLY A 20 3.05 -7.75 7.17
N GLY A 21 2.85 -6.83 6.22
CA GLY A 21 3.82 -5.77 5.94
C GLY A 21 5.01 -6.16 5.06
N ASP A 22 5.08 -7.39 4.52
CA ASP A 22 6.08 -7.75 3.48
C ASP A 22 5.80 -6.98 2.19
N VAL A 23 6.50 -5.86 2.01
CA VAL A 23 6.33 -4.94 0.90
C VAL A 23 6.51 -5.64 -0.46
N ALA A 24 7.43 -6.60 -0.57
CA ALA A 24 7.66 -7.29 -1.84
C ALA A 24 6.44 -8.14 -2.22
N GLN A 25 5.87 -8.87 -1.27
CA GLN A 25 4.65 -9.65 -1.50
C GLN A 25 3.41 -8.77 -1.74
N VAL A 26 3.31 -7.63 -1.06
CA VAL A 26 2.26 -6.65 -1.29
C VAL A 26 2.31 -6.10 -2.72
N LEU A 27 3.50 -5.79 -3.24
CA LEU A 27 3.65 -5.29 -4.62
C LEU A 27 3.25 -6.36 -5.65
N VAL A 28 3.61 -7.62 -5.42
CA VAL A 28 3.17 -8.76 -6.25
C VAL A 28 1.64 -8.89 -6.19
N TRP A 29 1.05 -8.79 -5.00
CA TRP A 29 -0.40 -8.83 -4.83
C TRP A 29 -1.09 -7.70 -5.61
N CYS A 30 -0.57 -6.48 -5.53
CA CYS A 30 -1.07 -5.33 -6.28
C CYS A 30 -1.00 -5.61 -7.80
N GLY A 31 0.10 -6.17 -8.31
CA GLY A 31 0.20 -6.56 -9.72
C GLY A 31 -0.90 -7.55 -10.13
N ASN A 32 -1.13 -8.58 -9.31
CA ASN A 32 -2.09 -9.65 -9.59
C ASN A 32 -3.55 -9.23 -9.43
N HIS A 33 -3.84 -8.22 -8.62
CA HIS A 33 -5.20 -7.79 -8.31
C HIS A 33 -5.62 -6.51 -9.03
N PHE A 34 -4.70 -5.83 -9.72
CA PHE A 34 -5.00 -4.57 -10.40
C PHE A 34 -6.09 -4.73 -11.47
N THR A 35 -6.08 -5.86 -12.18
CA THR A 35 -7.09 -6.18 -13.20
C THR A 35 -8.48 -6.46 -12.63
N LYS A 36 -8.59 -6.71 -11.32
CA LYS A 36 -9.86 -6.92 -10.62
C LYS A 36 -10.51 -5.61 -10.16
N LEU A 37 -9.78 -4.50 -10.19
CA LEU A 37 -10.32 -3.17 -9.89
C LEU A 37 -11.28 -2.70 -10.99
N SER A 38 -12.25 -1.88 -10.61
CA SER A 38 -13.11 -1.20 -11.57
C SER A 38 -12.30 -0.28 -12.48
N ASN A 39 -12.83 0.02 -13.69
CA ASN A 39 -12.20 0.96 -14.61
C ASN A 39 -11.94 2.34 -13.98
N SER A 40 -12.88 2.82 -13.16
CA SER A 40 -12.74 4.09 -12.44
C SER A 40 -11.52 4.06 -11.51
N GLN A 41 -11.41 3.05 -10.65
CA GLN A 41 -10.28 2.89 -9.72
C GLN A 41 -8.94 2.76 -10.46
N ARG A 42 -8.89 1.94 -11.52
CA ARG A 42 -7.67 1.81 -12.34
C ARG A 42 -7.25 3.14 -12.95
N ASN A 43 -8.20 3.90 -13.49
CA ASN A 43 -7.92 5.20 -14.10
C ASN A 43 -7.42 6.20 -13.05
N THR A 44 -8.01 6.22 -11.86
CA THR A 44 -7.56 7.05 -10.74
C THR A 44 -6.13 6.69 -10.33
N ILE A 45 -5.81 5.41 -10.17
CA ILE A 45 -4.46 4.96 -9.81
C ILE A 45 -3.45 5.27 -10.92
N ASN A 46 -3.83 5.10 -12.19
CA ASN A 46 -2.96 5.37 -13.34
C ASN A 46 -2.65 6.86 -13.55
N ARG A 47 -3.39 7.77 -12.92
CA ARG A 47 -3.05 9.21 -12.91
C ARG A 47 -1.83 9.52 -12.04
N LEU A 48 -1.49 8.63 -11.10
CA LEU A 48 -0.31 8.82 -10.27
C LEU A 48 0.96 8.56 -11.07
N SER A 49 1.91 9.48 -10.94
CA SER A 49 3.28 9.25 -11.37
C SER A 49 3.92 8.11 -10.58
N ALA A 50 5.04 7.57 -11.10
CA ALA A 50 5.85 6.62 -10.34
C ALA A 50 6.34 7.22 -9.00
N LYS A 51 6.68 8.52 -8.99
CA LYS A 51 7.10 9.23 -7.77
C LYS A 51 6.00 9.23 -6.71
N GLU A 52 4.78 9.56 -7.08
CA GLU A 52 3.65 9.62 -6.13
C GLU A 52 3.27 8.23 -5.61
N ARG A 53 3.32 7.20 -6.46
CA ARG A 53 3.11 5.81 -6.02
C ARG A 53 4.20 5.37 -5.05
N ASN A 54 5.45 5.72 -5.31
CA ASN A 54 6.57 5.41 -4.42
C ASN A 54 6.47 6.13 -3.07
N GLN A 55 5.96 7.37 -3.06
CA GLN A 55 5.69 8.09 -1.80
C GLN A 55 4.66 7.35 -0.93
N VAL A 56 3.58 6.86 -1.53
CA VAL A 56 2.56 6.08 -0.81
C VAL A 56 3.12 4.76 -0.27
N ILE A 57 3.89 4.02 -1.09
CA ILE A 57 4.53 2.77 -0.66
C ILE A 57 5.51 3.03 0.49
N HIS A 58 6.32 4.09 0.40
CA HIS A 58 7.26 4.46 1.44
C HIS A 58 6.55 4.82 2.75
N GLU A 59 5.49 5.63 2.69
CA GLU A 59 4.66 5.97 3.86
C GLU A 59 4.11 4.71 4.54
N LEU A 60 3.49 3.80 3.77
CA LEU A 60 2.95 2.57 4.32
C LEU A 60 4.05 1.68 4.94
N THR A 61 5.18 1.52 4.25
CA THR A 61 6.31 0.73 4.76
C THR A 61 6.82 1.28 6.10
N MET A 62 6.93 2.61 6.22
CA MET A 62 7.36 3.25 7.46
C MET A 62 6.35 3.07 8.61
N VAL A 63 5.05 3.05 8.31
CA VAL A 63 3.99 2.79 9.31
C VAL A 63 4.05 1.34 9.79
N PHE A 64 4.12 0.36 8.88
CA PHE A 64 4.18 -1.06 9.25
C PHE A 64 5.48 -1.43 9.99
N MET A 65 6.62 -0.83 9.62
CA MET A 65 7.87 -1.01 10.37
C MET A 65 7.81 -0.39 11.78
N GLN A 66 7.06 0.70 11.99
CA GLN A 66 6.87 1.27 13.32
C GLN A 66 5.93 0.41 14.18
N GLU A 67 4.84 -0.11 13.61
CA GLU A 67 3.93 -1.03 14.33
C GLU A 67 4.65 -2.30 14.81
N ASP A 68 5.54 -2.87 14.00
CA ASP A 68 6.40 -4.00 14.40
C ASP A 68 7.37 -3.68 15.56
N VAL A 69 7.81 -2.42 15.67
CA VAL A 69 8.67 -1.95 16.77
C VAL A 69 7.86 -1.77 18.05
N TRP A 70 6.64 -1.24 17.95
CA TRP A 70 5.73 -1.04 19.08
C TRP A 70 5.22 -2.36 19.67
N ILE A 71 4.78 -3.32 18.84
CA ILE A 71 4.33 -4.64 19.33
C ILE A 71 5.46 -5.36 20.10
N LYS A 72 6.71 -5.23 19.66
CA LYS A 72 7.86 -5.83 20.36
C LYS A 72 8.19 -5.18 21.71
N HIS A 73 7.75 -3.94 21.94
CA HIS A 73 8.03 -3.19 23.18
C HIS A 73 6.91 -3.31 24.23
N GLU A 74 5.68 -3.66 23.84
CA GLU A 74 4.56 -3.89 24.77
C GLU A 74 4.52 -5.31 25.37
N THR A 75 5.26 -6.27 24.80
CA THR A 75 5.35 -7.65 25.32
C THR A 75 6.54 -7.89 26.27
N LYS A 76 6.93 -6.90 27.07
CA LYS A 76 7.97 -7.06 28.11
C LYS A 76 7.49 -6.59 29.48
#